data_AF-M2Q5Y0-F1
#
_entry.id   AF-M2Q5Y0-F1
#
_cell.length_a   1.000
_cell.length_b   1.000
_cell.length_c   1.000
_cell.angle_alpha   90.00
_cell.angle_beta   90.00
_cell.angle_gamma   90.00
#
_symmetry.space_group_name_H-M   'P 1'
#
loop_
_entity.id
_entity.type
_entity.pdbx_description
1 polymer ?
#
loop_
_entity_poly.entity_id
_entity_poly.type
_entity_poly.pdbx_seq_one_letter_code
_entity_poly.pdbx_strand_id
1 'polypeptide(L)' 'MMPLSMANIGEKVVIKRINGRDEIKIHLAELGFIPDSEVMIVNKVGKNFILQVKESRIAIDNSMANRIMI' A
#
# COMPACT_ATOMS: atom_id res chain seq x y z
N MET A 1 5.01 -8.61 -11.61
CA MET A 1 4.43 -7.45 -10.90
C MET A 1 3.26 -7.96 -10.09
N MET A 2 3.28 -7.79 -8.77
CA MET A 2 2.28 -8.38 -7.87
C MET A 2 1.61 -7.28 -7.02
N PRO A 3 0.39 -7.50 -6.51
CA PRO A 3 -0.23 -6.54 -5.62
C PRO A 3 0.40 -6.55 -4.23
N LEU A 4 0.35 -5.42 -3.54
CA LEU A 4 0.82 -5.26 -2.17
C LEU A 4 0.15 -6.26 -1.20
N SER A 5 -1.10 -6.64 -1.49
CA SER A 5 -1.84 -7.62 -0.69
C SER A 5 -1.21 -9.01 -0.62
N MET A 6 -0.27 -9.32 -1.51
CA MET A 6 0.48 -10.58 -1.58
C MET A 6 1.89 -10.50 -0.97
N ALA A 7 2.36 -9.30 -0.58
CA ALA A 7 3.65 -9.18 0.10
C ALA A 7 3.58 -9.67 1.55
N ASN A 8 4.75 -10.04 2.10
CA ASN A 8 4.84 -10.60 3.43
C ASN A 8 4.86 -9.51 4.51
N ILE A 9 4.38 -9.85 5.71
CA ILE A 9 4.52 -8.96 6.87
C ILE A 9 6.01 -8.82 7.22
N GLY A 10 6.45 -7.60 7.50
CA GLY A 10 7.85 -7.24 7.73
C GLY A 10 8.64 -6.94 6.46
N GLU A 11 8.05 -7.17 5.28
CA GLU A 11 8.71 -6.93 4.01
C GLU A 11 8.63 -5.46 3.61
N LYS A 12 9.78 -4.88 3.26
CA LYS A 12 9.89 -3.56 2.63
C LYS A 12 9.80 -3.71 1.12
N VAL A 13 8.86 -3.02 0.52
CA VAL A 13 8.54 -3.12 -0.90
C VAL A 13 8.43 -1.74 -1.51
N VAL A 14 8.74 -1.62 -2.79
CA VAL A 14 8.70 -0.36 -3.53
C VAL A 14 7.45 -0.33 -4.39
N ILE A 15 6.64 0.72 -4.27
CA ILE A 15 5.45 0.90 -5.10
C ILE A 15 5.89 1.15 -6.54
N LYS A 16 5.52 0.27 -7.46
CA LYS A 16 5.79 0.43 -8.90
C LYS A 16 4.67 1.17 -9.61
N ARG A 17 3.42 0.96 -9.20
CA ARG A 17 2.24 1.56 -9.84
C ARG A 17 1.03 1.51 -8.94
N ILE A 18 0.09 2.44 -9.11
CA ILE A 18 -1.21 2.42 -8.44
C ILE A 18 -2.32 2.37 -9.50
N ASN A 19 -3.17 1.35 -9.40
CA ASN A 19 -4.30 1.11 -10.29
C ASN A 19 -5.62 1.65 -9.72
N GLY A 20 -6.48 2.24 -10.55
CA GLY A 20 -7.77 2.74 -10.11
C GLY A 20 -8.16 4.03 -10.81
N ARG A 21 -9.31 4.59 -10.39
CA ARG A 21 -9.76 5.93 -10.80
C ARG A 21 -8.87 6.99 -10.16
N ASP A 22 -8.90 8.20 -10.74
CA ASP A 22 -8.01 9.27 -10.30
C ASP A 22 -8.28 9.70 -8.84
N GLU A 23 -9.54 9.71 -8.40
CA GLU A 23 -9.90 9.96 -6.99
C GLU A 23 -9.19 9.02 -6.01
N ILE A 24 -9.11 7.72 -6.33
CA ILE A 24 -8.45 6.73 -5.46
C ILE A 24 -6.94 6.95 -5.46
N LYS A 25 -6.35 7.28 -6.62
CA LYS A 25 -4.92 7.57 -6.73
C LYS A 25 -4.55 8.81 -5.94
N ILE A 26 -5.37 9.87 -6.01
CA ILE A 26 -5.19 11.11 -5.25
C ILE A 26 -5.25 10.79 -3.76
N HIS A 27 -6.28 10.07 -3.30
CA HIS A 27 -6.40 9.69 -1.90
C HIS A 27 -5.21 8.86 -1.39
N LEU A 28 -4.76 7.87 -2.16
CA LEU A 28 -3.56 7.09 -1.83
C LEU A 28 -2.29 7.96 -1.81
N ALA A 29 -2.15 8.90 -2.74
CA ALA A 29 -1.02 9.82 -2.79
C ALA A 29 -0.99 10.80 -1.59
N GLU A 30 -2.15 11.30 -1.14
CA GLU A 30 -2.28 12.12 0.07
C GLU A 30 -1.81 11.37 1.33
N LEU A 31 -2.08 10.06 1.37
CA LEU A 31 -1.60 9.15 2.40
C LEU A 31 -0.11 8.79 2.24
N GLY A 32 0.55 9.22 1.15
CA GLY A 32 1.96 8.97 0.89
C GLY A 32 2.27 7.70 0.10
N PHE A 33 1.25 6.98 -0.39
CA PHE A 33 1.44 5.91 -1.36
C PHE A 33 1.64 6.52 -2.75
N ILE A 34 2.89 6.70 -3.14
CA ILE A 34 3.27 7.22 -4.45
C ILE A 34 4.20 6.23 -5.17
N PRO A 35 4.22 6.20 -6.51
CA PRO A 35 5.22 5.42 -7.24
C PRO A 35 6.64 5.75 -6.77
N ASP A 36 7.49 4.73 -6.76
CA ASP A 36 8.88 4.74 -6.31
C ASP A 36 9.09 5.03 -4.81
N SER A 37 8.02 5.03 -4.01
CA SER A 37 8.14 5.08 -2.54
C SER A 37 8.26 3.67 -1.93
N GLU A 38 9.06 3.58 -0.86
CA GLU A 38 9.16 2.39 -0.02
C GLU A 38 8.03 2.37 1.02
N VAL A 39 7.37 1.22 1.13
CA VAL A 39 6.38 0.92 2.16
C VAL A 39 6.69 -0.43 2.79
N MET A 40 6.27 -0.63 4.04
CA MET A 40 6.47 -1.90 4.74
C MET A 40 5.15 -2.38 5.32
N ILE A 41 4.86 -3.66 5.18
CA ILE A 41 3.71 -4.26 5.84
C ILE A 41 4.06 -4.49 7.31
N VAL A 42 3.43 -3.75 8.22
CA VAL A 42 3.67 -3.89 9.66
C VAL A 42 2.84 -5.03 10.23
N ASN A 43 1.58 -5.14 9.84
CA ASN A 43 0.68 -6.18 10.34
C ASN A 43 -0.54 -6.35 9.42
N LYS A 44 -1.30 -7.43 9.62
CA LYS A 44 -2.59 -7.67 8.98
C LYS A 44 -3.65 -8.00 10.03
N VAL A 45 -4.77 -7.29 10.01
CA VAL A 45 -5.89 -7.49 10.92
C VAL A 45 -7.12 -7.85 10.08
N GLY A 46 -7.48 -9.13 10.07
CA GLY A 46 -8.54 -9.65 9.20
C GLY A 46 -8.23 -9.43 7.72
N LYS A 47 -9.03 -8.60 7.05
CA LYS A 47 -8.83 -8.20 5.64
C LYS A 47 -8.08 -6.88 5.47
N ASN A 48 -7.70 -6.22 6.57
CA ASN A 48 -7.03 -4.92 6.53
C ASN A 48 -5.53 -5.07 6.78
N PHE A 49 -4.76 -4.18 6.18
CA PHE A 49 -3.30 -4.12 6.25
C PHE A 49 -2.90 -2.86 7.00
N ILE A 50 -1.97 -2.99 7.94
CA ILE A 50 -1.30 -1.88 8.59
C ILE A 50 0.05 -1.72 7.90
N LEU A 51 0.27 -0.58 7.27
CA LEU A 51 1.44 -0.27 6.48
C LEU A 51 2.22 0.86 7.13
N GLN A 52 3.54 0.73 7.17
CA GLN A 52 4.43 1.85 7.44
C GLN A 52 4.68 2.57 6.12
N VAL A 53 4.28 3.83 6.06
CA VAL A 53 4.48 4.73 4.93
C VAL A 53 5.18 5.96 5.46
N LYS A 54 6.44 6.16 5.06
CA LYS A 54 7.32 7.18 5.68
C LYS A 54 7.33 6.99 7.21
N GLU A 55 6.96 7.99 7.98
CA GLU A 55 6.91 7.95 9.45
C GLU A 55 5.53 7.62 10.02
N SER A 56 4.53 7.39 9.16
CA SER A 56 3.14 7.13 9.58
C SER A 56 2.72 5.68 9.40
N ARG A 57 1.81 5.22 10.26
CA ARG A 57 1.14 3.93 10.15
C ARG A 57 -0.24 4.13 9.57
N ILE A 58 -0.51 3.48 8.45
CA ILE A 58 -1.74 3.66 7.68
C ILE A 58 -2.43 2.31 7.57
N ALA A 59 -3.70 2.27 7.97
CA ALA A 59 -4.56 1.11 7.77
C ALA A 59 -5.28 1.23 6.42
N ILE A 60 -5.14 0.24 5.56
CA ILE A 60 -5.88 0.14 4.31
C ILE A 60 -6.58 -1.22 4.23
N ASP A 61 -7.68 -1.29 3.48
CA ASP A 61 -8.37 -2.55 3.25
C ASP A 61 -7.69 -3.39 2.14
N ASN A 62 -8.16 -4.62 1.95
CA ASN A 62 -7.66 -5.50 0.88
C ASN A 62 -7.93 -4.95 -0.53
N SER A 63 -9.00 -4.18 -0.74
CA SER A 63 -9.35 -3.61 -2.04
C SER A 63 -8.31 -2.57 -2.47
N MET A 64 -7.89 -1.69 -1.54
CA MET A 64 -6.82 -0.73 -1.76
C MET A 64 -5.46 -1.43 -1.90
N ALA A 65 -5.15 -2.42 -1.07
CA ALA A 65 -3.89 -3.16 -1.18
C ALA A 65 -3.75 -3.90 -2.53
N ASN A 66 -4.85 -4.41 -3.11
CA ASN A 66 -4.85 -5.03 -4.44
C ASN A 66 -4.57 -4.06 -5.59
N ARG A 67 -4.73 -2.76 -5.35
CA ARG A 67 -4.53 -1.70 -6.36
C ARG A 67 -3.09 -1.20 -6.41
N ILE A 68 -2.34 -1.39 -5.33
CA ILE A 68 -0.95 -0.97 -5.21
C ILE A 68 -0.09 -2.10 -5.76
N MET A 69 0.61 -1.84 -6.85
CA MET A 69 1.51 -2.80 -7.51
C MET A 69 2.93 -2.56 -7.02
N ILE A 70 3.59 -3.65 -6.65
CA ILE A 70 4.98 -3.70 -6.17
C ILE A 70 5.84 -4.59 -7.10
#